data_AF-A0A7Y0S1B5-F1
#
_entry.id   AF-A0A7Y0S1B5-F1
#
_cell.length_a   1.000
_cell.length_b   1.000
_cell.length_c   1.000
_cell.angle_alpha   90.00
_cell.angle_beta   90.00
_cell.angle_gamma   90.00
#
_symmetry.space_group_name_H-M   'P 1'
#
loop_
_entity.id
_entity.type
_entity.pdbx_description
1 polymer ?
#
loop_
_entity_poly.entity_id
_entity_poly.type
_entity_poly.pdbx_seq_one_letter_code
_entity_poly.pdbx_strand_id
1 'polypeptide(L)' 'MSTRSTQNTDIEAITQQVDQWLNDVVIGLNLCPFAAKPQRNKQIKIFVSEATQEEALLEDILLQLIELSNTEPEQLETTL' A
#
# COMPACT_ATOMS: atom_id res chain seq x y z
N MET A 1 -13.85 -1.78 24.64
CA MET A 1 -13.71 -2.86 23.63
C MET A 1 -14.08 -2.43 22.20
N SER A 2 -14.50 -1.18 21.95
CA SER A 2 -15.04 -0.76 20.64
C SER A 2 -14.06 -0.04 19.70
N THR A 3 -12.83 0.25 20.11
CA THR A 3 -11.89 1.05 19.29
C THR A 3 -11.23 0.24 18.18
N ARG A 4 -10.92 -1.04 18.39
CA ARG A 4 -10.19 -1.86 17.41
C ARG A 4 -11.01 -2.25 16.17
N SER A 5 -12.34 -2.39 16.32
CA SER A 5 -13.21 -2.81 15.20
C SER A 5 -13.48 -1.68 14.22
N THR A 6 -13.64 -0.44 14.69
CA THR A 6 -13.86 0.72 13.81
C THR A 6 -12.59 1.06 13.03
N GLN A 7 -11.43 1.02 13.68
CA GLN A 7 -10.14 1.33 13.03
C GLN A 7 -9.81 0.36 11.90
N ASN A 8 -10.12 -0.93 12.05
CA ASN A 8 -9.89 -1.91 10.99
C ASN A 8 -10.75 -1.64 9.74
N THR A 9 -11.96 -1.09 9.92
CA THR A 9 -12.83 -0.67 8.81
C THR A 9 -12.30 0.58 8.10
N ASP A 10 -11.69 1.51 8.84
CA ASP A 10 -11.09 2.71 8.25
C ASP A 10 -9.87 2.37 7.38
N ILE A 11 -9.01 1.45 7.84
CA ILE A 11 -7.84 0.95 7.08
C ILE A 11 -8.28 0.28 5.77
N GLU A 12 -9.30 -0.58 5.83
CA GLU A 12 -9.85 -1.26 4.65
C GLU A 12 -10.44 -0.25 3.65
N ALA A 13 -11.19 0.74 4.14
CA ALA A 13 -11.78 1.79 3.31
C ALA A 13 -10.71 2.68 2.65
N ILE A 14 -9.63 3.03 3.38
CA ILE A 14 -8.50 3.79 2.81
C ILE A 14 -7.81 2.96 1.74
N THR A 15 -7.53 1.69 2.04
CA THR A 15 -6.88 0.76 1.10
C THR A 15 -7.67 0.65 -0.21
N GLN A 16 -8.99 0.49 -0.11
CA GLN A 16 -9.87 0.40 -1.28
C GLN A 16 -9.90 1.71 -2.09
N GLN A 17 -9.91 2.87 -1.42
CA GLN A 17 -9.89 4.16 -2.10
C GLN A 17 -8.56 4.40 -2.83
N VAL A 18 -7.43 4.01 -2.22
CA VAL A 18 -6.10 4.11 -2.84
C VAL A 18 -5.99 3.16 -4.03
N ASP A 19 -6.48 1.92 -3.92
CA ASP A 19 -6.52 0.97 -5.04
C ASP A 19 -7.37 1.51 -6.20
N GLN A 20 -8.57 2.05 -5.91
CA GLN A 20 -9.41 2.66 -6.94
C GLN A 20 -8.70 3.84 -7.62
N TRP A 21 -8.06 4.72 -6.85
CA TRP A 21 -7.28 5.83 -7.39
C TRP A 21 -6.12 5.37 -8.27
N LEU A 22 -5.39 4.32 -7.85
CA LEU A 22 -4.31 3.73 -8.63
C LEU A 22 -4.83 3.21 -9.98
N ASN A 23 -5.97 2.53 -10.00
CA ASN A 23 -6.56 1.99 -11.22
C ASN A 23 -7.12 3.09 -12.14
N ASP A 24 -7.91 4.02 -11.62
CA ASP A 24 -8.63 5.01 -12.43
C ASP A 24 -7.75 6.18 -12.88
N VAL A 25 -6.85 6.63 -12.00
CA VAL A 25 -6.07 7.85 -12.22
C VAL A 25 -4.66 7.50 -12.70
N VAL A 26 -3.90 6.75 -11.92
CA VAL A 26 -2.49 6.48 -12.24
C VAL A 26 -2.36 5.61 -13.49
N ILE A 27 -3.12 4.51 -13.54
CA ILE A 27 -3.14 3.59 -14.67
C ILE A 27 -4.11 4.08 -15.75
N GLY A 28 -5.34 4.43 -15.39
CA GLY A 28 -6.39 4.83 -16.33
C GLY A 28 -6.07 6.09 -17.14
N LEU A 29 -5.35 7.06 -16.56
CA LEU A 29 -4.87 8.25 -17.26
C LEU A 29 -3.41 8.11 -17.75
N ASN A 30 -2.81 6.92 -17.62
CA ASN A 30 -1.45 6.62 -18.06
C ASN A 30 -0.37 7.56 -17.49
N LEU A 31 -0.47 7.89 -16.19
CA LEU A 31 0.49 8.76 -15.50
C LEU A 31 1.80 8.05 -15.17
N CYS A 32 1.72 6.75 -14.84
CA CYS A 32 2.89 5.91 -14.60
C CYS A 32 2.92 4.75 -15.61
N PRO A 33 3.93 4.67 -16.50
CA PRO A 33 4.02 3.60 -17.47
C PRO A 33 4.34 2.23 -16.83
N PHE A 34 4.79 2.22 -15.58
CA PHE A 34 5.24 1.02 -14.88
C PHE A 34 4.17 0.41 -13.97
N ALA A 35 3.15 1.16 -13.53
CA ALA A 35 2.19 0.71 -12.52
C ALA A 35 1.22 -0.39 -13.02
N ALA A 36 0.91 -0.40 -14.32
CA ALA A 36 -0.09 -1.32 -14.87
C ALA A 36 0.30 -2.81 -14.77
N LYS A 37 1.59 -3.12 -14.92
CA LYS A 37 2.10 -4.50 -14.86
C LYS A 37 1.99 -5.09 -13.43
N PRO A 38 2.57 -4.48 -12.39
CA PRO A 38 2.48 -4.99 -11.03
C PRO A 38 1.04 -5.02 -10.53
N GLN A 39 0.19 -4.04 -10.89
CA GLN A 39 -1.23 -4.07 -10.52
C GLN A 39 -1.96 -5.29 -11.09
N ARG A 40 -1.82 -5.58 -12.40
CA ARG A 40 -2.43 -6.78 -13.01
C ARG A 40 -1.92 -8.08 -12.41
N ASN A 41 -0.66 -8.10 -12.00
CA ASN A 41 -0.02 -9.27 -11.42
C ASN A 41 -0.27 -9.40 -9.90
N LYS A 42 -0.97 -8.44 -9.28
CA LYS A 42 -1.19 -8.36 -7.82
C LYS A 42 0.11 -8.28 -7.02
N GLN A 43 1.07 -7.51 -7.53
CA GLN A 43 2.42 -7.31 -6.97
C GLN A 43 2.57 -5.94 -6.30
N ILE A 44 1.45 -5.31 -5.94
CA ILE A 44 1.42 -4.02 -5.23
C ILE A 44 0.82 -4.28 -3.86
N LYS A 45 1.54 -3.87 -2.81
CA LYS A 45 1.02 -3.82 -1.46
C LYS A 45 0.63 -2.38 -1.12
N ILE A 46 -0.54 -2.18 -0.52
CA ILE A 46 -0.92 -0.90 0.08
C ILE A 46 -0.82 -1.07 1.59
N PHE A 47 0.00 -0.26 2.26
CA PHE A 47 0.17 -0.27 3.70
C PHE A 47 -0.28 1.07 4.29
N VAL A 48 -1.31 1.04 5.12
CA VAL A 48 -1.79 2.23 5.83
C VAL A 48 -1.15 2.26 7.21
N SER A 49 -0.20 3.16 7.42
CA SER A 49 0.43 3.37 8.73
C SER A 49 -0.56 4.02 9.70
N GLU A 50 -0.64 3.46 10.91
CA GLU A 50 -1.39 4.03 12.04
C GLU A 50 -0.50 4.91 12.94
N ALA A 51 0.77 5.10 12.57
CA ALA A 51 1.72 5.85 13.37
C ALA A 51 1.27 7.30 13.53
N THR A 52 1.19 7.75 14.78
CA THR A 52 0.92 9.16 15.12
C THR A 52 2.16 9.89 15.62
N GLN A 53 3.30 9.19 15.71
CA GLN A 53 4.60 9.69 16.14
C GLN A 53 5.64 9.40 15.06
N GLU A 54 6.66 10.26 14.95
CA GLU A 54 7.66 10.18 13.88
C GLU A 54 8.50 8.90 13.95
N GLU A 55 8.92 8.48 15.15
CA GLU A 55 9.73 7.28 15.33
C GLU A 55 8.98 6.02 14.89
N ALA A 56 7.69 5.94 15.20
CA ALA A 56 6.84 4.82 14.78
C ALA A 56 6.61 4.83 13.26
N LEU A 57 6.48 6.00 12.64
CA LEU A 57 6.34 6.12 11.19
C LEU A 57 7.63 5.68 10.48
N LEU A 58 8.79 6.05 11.02
CA LEU A 58 10.09 5.62 10.48
C LEU A 58 10.26 4.10 10.58
N GLU A 59 9.82 3.49 11.68
CA GLU A 59 9.82 2.03 11.85
C GLU A 59 8.91 1.35 10.80
N ASP A 60 7.69 1.85 10.63
CA ASP A 60 6.75 1.33 9.63
C ASP A 60 7.33 1.38 8.21
N ILE A 61 7.91 2.51 7.81
CA ILE A 61 8.57 2.67 6.51
C ILE A 61 9.73 1.68 6.37
N LEU A 62 10.59 1.58 7.39
CA LEU A 62 11.73 0.66 7.37
C LEU A 62 11.26 -0.79 7.18
N LEU A 63 10.21 -1.20 7.89
CA LEU A 63 9.64 -2.54 7.77
C LEU A 63 9.12 -2.81 6.35
N GLN A 64 8.39 -1.86 5.74
CA GLN A 64 7.91 -2.02 4.36
C GLN A 64 9.07 -2.11 3.34
N LEU A 65 10.15 -1.33 3.54
CA LEU A 65 11.34 -1.40 2.68
C LEU A 65 12.11 -2.70 2.84
N ILE A 66 12.24 -3.21 4.08
CA ILE A 66 12.86 -4.50 4.35
C ILE A 66 12.06 -5.63 3.71
N GLU A 67 10.73 -5.62 3.83
CA GLU A 67 9.86 -6.60 3.20
C GLU A 67 10.00 -6.57 1.68
N LEU A 68 9.93 -5.38 1.06
CA LEU A 68 10.11 -5.22 -0.38
C LEU A 68 11.49 -5.72 -0.83
N SER A 69 12.55 -5.44 -0.07
CA SER A 69 13.91 -5.88 -0.41
C SER A 69 14.12 -7.39 -0.26
N ASN A 70 13.37 -8.05 0.63
CA ASN A 70 13.51 -9.48 0.93
C ASN A 70 12.50 -10.35 0.17
N THR A 71 11.61 -9.74 -0.61
CA THR A 71 10.57 -10.44 -1.35
C THR A 71 10.93 -10.45 -2.83
N GLU A 72 10.75 -11.61 -3.48
CA GLU A 72 10.98 -11.70 -4.92
C GLU A 72 10.01 -10.78 -5.67
N PRO A 73 10.44 -10.07 -6.74
CA PRO A 73 9.58 -9.17 -7.50
C PRO A 73 8.35 -9.85 -8.10
N GLU A 74 8.39 -11.17 -8.32
CA GLU A 74 7.25 -11.97 -8.75
C GLU A 74 6.11 -11.96 -7.72
N GLN A 75 6.42 -11.73 -6.45
CA GLN A 75 5.47 -11.70 -5.35
C GLN A 75 5.11 -10.26 -4.93
N LEU A 76 6.11 -9.37 -4.84
CA LEU A 76 5.92 -7.98 -4.45
C LEU A 76 6.90 -7.09 -5.21
N GLU A 77 6.38 -6.30 -6.15
CA GLU A 77 7.18 -5.40 -6.99
C GLU A 77 7.27 -3.99 -6.39
N THR A 78 6.24 -3.54 -5.68
CA THR A 78 6.24 -2.23 -5.01
C THR A 78 5.25 -2.14 -3.85
N THR A 79 5.44 -1.14 -2.99
CA THR A 79 4.57 -0.84 -1.85
C THR A 79 4.14 0.63 -1.92
N LEU A 80 2.87 0.89 -1.64
CA LEU A 80 2.23 2.20 -1.54
C LEU A 80 1.79 2.49 -0.11
#